data_AF-A0A830CTU7-F1
#
_entry.id   AF-A0A830CTU7-F1
#
_cell.length_a   1.000
_cell.length_b   1.000
_cell.length_c   1.000
_cell.angle_alpha   90.00
_cell.angle_beta   90.00
_cell.angle_gamma   90.00
#
_symmetry.space_group_name_H-M   'P 1'
#
loop_
_entity.id
_entity.type
_entity.pdbx_description
1 polymer ?
#
loop_
_entity_poly.entity_id
_entity_poly.type
_entity_poly.pdbx_seq_one_letter_code
_entity_poly.pdbx_strand_id
1 'polypeptide(L)' 'MAQPSKEPCKKQACDIQACLSKNNFLSQKCVKVIQMLQYCCEQCEYKSTHCASVSGLLKQINK' A
#
# COMPACT_ATOMS: atom_id res chain seq x y z
N MET A 1 12.00 -8.40 23.58
CA MET A 1 11.57 -8.82 22.23
C MET A 1 10.50 -7.86 21.80
N ALA A 2 10.78 -6.94 20.87
CA ALA A 2 9.79 -5.96 20.43
C ALA A 2 8.57 -6.75 19.90
N GLN A 3 7.41 -6.53 20.51
CA GLN A 3 6.14 -7.06 20.03
C GLN A 3 6.06 -6.77 18.52
N PRO A 4 5.47 -7.64 17.67
CA PRO A 4 5.15 -7.25 16.31
C PRO A 4 4.13 -6.12 16.43
N SER A 5 4.63 -4.89 16.52
CA SER A 5 3.91 -3.64 16.40
C SER A 5 3.20 -3.77 15.08
N LYS A 6 1.93 -4.19 15.18
CA LYS A 6 1.07 -4.65 14.10
C LYS A 6 1.17 -3.61 13.02
N GLU A 7 1.93 -3.85 11.95
CA GLU A 7 1.98 -2.93 10.83
C GLU A 7 0.56 -2.87 10.26
N PRO A 8 -0.20 -1.78 10.52
CA PRO A 8 -1.64 -1.78 10.32
C PRO A 8 -1.98 -1.91 8.83
N CYS A 9 -1.05 -1.51 7.97
CA CYS A 9 -1.22 -1.49 6.52
C CYS A 9 -0.44 -2.58 5.78
N LYS A 10 0.15 -3.54 6.51
CA LYS A 10 0.91 -4.66 5.91
C LYS A 10 0.07 -5.50 4.97
N LYS A 11 -1.20 -5.74 5.32
CA LYS A 11 -2.11 -6.54 4.49
C LYS A 11 -2.28 -5.90 3.11
N GLN A 12 -2.61 -4.60 3.08
CA GLN A 12 -2.81 -3.83 1.86
C GLN A 12 -1.51 -3.72 1.05
N ALA A 13 -0.37 -3.56 1.71
CA ALA A 13 0.93 -3.56 1.06
C ALA A 13 1.25 -4.90 0.36
N CYS A 14 0.97 -6.02 1.03
CA CYS A 14 1.09 -7.35 0.42
C CYS A 14 0.11 -7.54 -0.74
N ASP A 15 -1.14 -7.07 -0.60
CA ASP A 15 -2.13 -7.14 -1.68
C ASP A 15 -1.72 -6.29 -2.90
N ILE A 16 -1.06 -5.14 -2.70
CA ILE A 16 -0.46 -4.35 -3.80
C ILE A 16 0.62 -5.15 -4.51
N GLN A 17 1.55 -5.75 -3.77
CA GLN A 17 2.60 -6.59 -4.36
C GLN A 17 1.99 -7.74 -5.16
N ALA A 18 1.02 -8.46 -4.60
CA ALA A 18 0.33 -9.54 -5.30
C ALA A 18 -0.40 -9.05 -6.56
N CYS A 19 -1.03 -7.88 -6.50
CA CYS A 19 -1.67 -7.28 -7.67
C CYS A 19 -0.64 -6.91 -8.74
N LEU A 20 0.46 -6.26 -8.36
CA LEU A 20 1.54 -5.89 -9.28
C LEU A 20 2.13 -7.13 -9.97
N SER A 21 2.47 -8.17 -9.21
CA SER A 21 3.00 -9.42 -9.77
C SER A 21 2.05 -10.07 -10.77
N LYS A 22 0.73 -10.02 -10.52
CA LYS A 22 -0.30 -10.55 -11.45
C LYS A 22 -0.54 -9.67 -12.68
N ASN A 23 -0.20 -8.38 -12.61
CA ASN A 23 -0.52 -7.39 -13.63
C ASN A 23 0.73 -6.84 -14.35
N ASN A 24 1.84 -7.60 -14.38
CA ASN A 24 3.10 -7.16 -14.99
C ASN A 24 3.62 -5.83 -14.41
N PHE A 25 3.46 -5.64 -13.10
CA PHE A 25 3.85 -4.43 -12.36
C PHE A 25 3.18 -3.14 -12.84
N LEU A 26 2.02 -3.25 -13.50
CA LEU A 26 1.22 -2.09 -13.91
C LEU A 26 0.38 -1.56 -12.73
N SER A 27 0.90 -0.54 -12.05
CA SER A 27 0.24 0.16 -10.93
C SER A 27 -1.17 0.64 -11.27
N GLN A 28 -1.41 1.06 -12.53
CA GLN A 28 -2.72 1.50 -13.03
C GLN A 28 -3.81 0.41 -12.96
N LYS A 29 -3.45 -0.88 -12.98
CA LYS A 29 -4.41 -1.98 -12.80
C LYS A 29 -4.70 -2.29 -11.33
N CYS A 30 -3.90 -1.73 -10.42
CA CYS A 30 -3.95 -1.97 -8.98
C CYS A 30 -4.51 -0.77 -8.19
N VAL A 31 -5.16 0.18 -8.86
CA VAL A 31 -5.71 1.42 -8.27
C VAL A 31 -6.54 1.14 -7.02
N LYS A 32 -7.41 0.12 -7.06
CA LYS A 32 -8.30 -0.22 -5.94
C LYS A 32 -7.52 -0.57 -4.66
N VAL A 33 -6.48 -1.39 -4.77
CA VAL A 33 -5.70 -1.80 -3.60
C VAL A 33 -4.73 -0.70 -3.14
N ILE A 34 -4.24 0.13 -4.06
CA ILE A 34 -3.45 1.33 -3.75
C ILE A 34 -4.29 2.33 -2.93
N GLN A 35 -5.54 2.56 -3.33
CA GLN A 35 -6.48 3.39 -2.56
C GLN A 35 -6.79 2.80 -1.18
N MET A 36 -6.89 1.47 -1.06
CA MET A 36 -7.06 0.83 0.25
C MET A 36 -5.83 1.01 1.16
N LEU A 37 -4.62 0.99 0.59
CA LEU A 37 -3.41 1.32 1.35
C LEU A 37 -3.43 2.77 1.82
N GLN A 38 -3.81 3.71 0.94
CA GLN A 38 -3.96 5.13 1.28
C GLN A 38 -4.95 5.32 2.43
N TYR A 39 -6.14 4.72 2.33
CA TYR A 39 -7.13 4.76 3.38
C TYR A 39 -6.60 4.18 4.69
N CYS A 40 -5.90 3.04 4.64
CA CYS A 40 -5.27 2.47 5.82
C CYS A 40 -4.27 3.44 6.47
N CYS A 41 -3.46 4.12 5.64
CA CYS A 41 -2.49 5.10 6.11
C CYS A 41 -3.15 6.30 6.78
N GLU A 42 -4.27 6.79 6.24
CA GLU A 42 -5.05 7.84 6.89
C GLU A 42 -5.63 7.37 8.23
N GLN A 43 -6.16 6.15 8.29
CA GLN A 43 -6.74 5.57 9.52
C GLN A 43 -5.71 5.34 10.63
N CYS A 44 -4.46 5.05 10.27
CA CYS A 44 -3.38 4.84 11.24
C CYS A 44 -2.48 6.07 11.43
N GLU A 45 -2.89 7.26 10.96
CA GLU A 45 -2.10 8.50 11.05
C GLU A 45 -0.66 8.32 10.51
N TYR A 46 -0.52 7.56 9.43
CA TYR A 46 0.76 7.24 8.78
C TYR A 46 1.78 6.53 9.69
N LYS A 47 1.32 5.83 10.74
CA LYS A 47 2.18 5.09 11.68
C LYS A 47 2.71 3.75 11.12
N SER A 48 2.28 3.31 9.93
CA SER A 48 2.83 2.11 9.26
C SER A 48 4.04 2.47 8.40
N THR A 49 5.06 1.61 8.41
CA THR A 49 6.23 1.74 7.51
C THR A 49 5.82 1.65 6.04
N HIS A 50 4.79 0.86 5.73
CA HIS A 50 4.24 0.75 4.38
C HIS A 50 3.59 2.02 3.83
N CYS A 51 3.30 3.01 4.67
CA CYS A 51 2.71 4.27 4.22
C CYS A 51 3.68 5.17 3.47
N ALA A 52 5.00 5.00 3.63
CA ALA A 52 5.98 5.76 2.85
C ALA A 52 5.86 5.47 1.34
N SER A 53 5.44 4.26 0.95
CA SER A 53 5.35 3.82 -0.44
C SER A 53 4.07 4.30 -1.15
N VAL A 54 3.04 4.71 -0.40
CA VAL A 54 1.71 4.99 -0.98
C VAL A 54 1.73 6.21 -1.90
N SER A 55 2.46 7.27 -1.54
CA SER A 55 2.58 8.49 -2.35
C SER A 55 3.23 8.23 -3.71
N GLY A 56 4.21 7.31 -3.76
CA GLY A 56 4.84 6.90 -5.02
C GLY A 56 3.87 6.13 -5.92
N LEU A 57 3.12 5.20 -5.33
CA LEU A 57 2.11 4.42 -6.05
C LEU A 57 0.98 5.30 -6.59
N LEU A 58 0.51 6.27 -5.79
CA LEU A 58 -0.50 7.24 -6.21
C LEU A 58 -0.03 8.12 -7.37
N LYS A 59 1.24 8.55 -7.37
CA LYS A 59 1.81 9.29 -8.51
C LYS A 59 1.87 8.45 -9.78
N GLN A 60 2.10 7.14 -9.67
CA GLN A 60 2.18 6.26 -10.83
C GLN A 60 0.83 5.94 -11.47
N ILE A 61 -0.27 5.95 -10.71
CA ILE A 61 -1.61 5.74 -11.26
C ILE A 61 -2.18 6.99 -11.92
N ASN A 62 -1.71 8.18 -11.53
CA ASN A 62 -2.20 9.47 -12.01
C ASN A 62 -1.35 10.04 -13.16
N LYS A 63 -0.37 9.27 -13.64
CA LYS A 63 0.53 9.57 -14.76
C LYS A 63 0.13 8.75 -15.97
#